data_AF-A0A537TIN7-F1
#
_entry.id   AF-A0A537TIN7-F1
#
_cell.length_a   1.000
_cell.length_b   1.000
_cell.length_c   1.000
_cell.angle_alpha   90.00
_cell.angle_beta   90.00
_cell.angle_gamma   90.00
#
_symmetry.space_group_name_H-M   'P 1'
#
loop_
_entity.id
_entity.type
_entity.pdbx_description
1 polymer ?
#
loop_
_entity_poly.entity_id
_entity_poly.type
_entity_poly.pdbx_seq_one_letter_code
_entity_poly.pdbx_strand_id
1 'polypeptide(L)'
;MPLLTGVVLGAIAGYFGGWVDTAIMRLVDVVIAFPFLVLVIAILAVVGPGLKGMYIAVLAVGWSMYARLTRAEMLVLREQQFVLAAESLALSRWRIIFRHAVPNLLRPNIVFSMADFVLNILLAASLSFLGLGVRPPTAEWGAMVAEGQNFLLNAWWSTTLPGLVSVIVGIGLSPPSEFPKGACTR
;
A
#
# COMPACT_ATOMS: atom_id res chain seq x y z
N MET A 1 6.37 -0.55 5.04
CA MET A 1 6.46 0.77 5.73
C MET A 1 5.23 1.65 5.50
N PRO A 2 4.74 1.86 4.25
CA PRO A 2 3.55 2.69 4.00
C PRO A 2 2.30 2.20 4.74
N LEU A 3 2.17 0.88 4.84
CA LEU A 3 1.16 0.18 5.63
C LEU A 3 1.11 0.66 7.09
N LEU A 4 2.23 0.63 7.82
CA LEU A 4 2.25 0.95 9.25
C LEU A 4 1.91 2.41 9.49
N THR A 5 2.50 3.32 8.71
CA THR A 5 2.23 4.76 8.81
C THR A 5 0.78 5.08 8.47
N GLY A 6 0.24 4.47 7.41
CA GLY A 6 -1.15 4.64 7.01
C GLY A 6 -2.13 4.08 8.03
N VAL A 7 -1.88 2.87 8.57
CA VAL A 7 -2.73 2.25 9.57
C VAL A 7 -2.79 3.09 10.85
N VAL A 8 -1.65 3.57 11.34
CA VAL A 8 -1.62 4.41 12.55
C VAL A 8 -2.36 5.73 12.32
N LEU A 9 -2.07 6.44 11.22
CA LEU A 9 -2.72 7.72 10.92
C LEU A 9 -4.23 7.56 10.66
N GLY A 10 -4.63 6.53 9.91
CA GLY A 10 -6.03 6.23 9.61
C GLY A 10 -6.81 5.80 10.86
N ALA A 11 -6.20 5.01 11.75
CA ALA A 11 -6.82 4.62 13.01
C ALA A 11 -7.02 5.83 13.93
N ILE A 12 -6.04 6.74 14.02
CA ILE A 12 -6.17 7.98 14.79
C ILE A 12 -7.28 8.87 14.20
N ALA A 13 -7.28 9.08 12.87
CA ALA A 13 -8.30 9.87 12.19
C ALA A 13 -9.71 9.30 12.42
N GLY A 14 -9.90 8.00 12.20
CA GLY A 14 -11.21 7.34 12.34
C GLY A 14 -11.71 7.24 13.79
N TYR A 15 -10.81 7.14 14.78
CA TYR A 15 -11.22 7.05 16.18
C TYR A 15 -11.61 8.41 16.77
N PHE A 16 -10.73 9.41 16.66
CA PHE A 16 -10.93 10.72 17.29
C PHE A 16 -11.97 11.57 16.56
N GLY A 17 -12.12 11.41 15.24
CA GLY A 17 -13.05 12.20 14.45
C GLY A 17 -12.79 13.71 14.49
N GLY A 18 -13.76 14.49 14.01
CA GLY A 18 -13.74 15.96 14.10
C GLY A 18 -12.61 16.62 13.30
N TRP A 19 -11.93 17.59 13.95
CA TRP A 19 -10.89 18.39 13.28
C TRP A 19 -9.65 17.58 12.93
N VAL A 20 -9.26 16.60 13.76
CA VAL A 20 -8.08 15.74 13.50
C VAL A 20 -8.31 14.87 12.27
N ASP A 21 -9.48 14.23 12.17
CA ASP A 21 -9.89 13.48 10.98
C ASP A 21 -9.89 14.39 9.74
N THR A 22 -10.48 15.58 9.86
CA THR A 22 -10.52 16.55 8.76
C THR A 22 -9.12 16.94 8.30
N ALA A 23 -8.20 17.28 9.21
CA ALA A 23 -6.83 17.67 8.84
C ALA A 23 -6.05 16.54 8.16
N ILE A 24 -6.13 15.31 8.69
CA ILE A 24 -5.45 14.14 8.11
C ILE A 24 -6.05 13.80 6.75
N MET A 25 -7.38 13.75 6.65
CA MET A 25 -8.07 13.42 5.40
C MET A 25 -7.84 14.47 4.32
N ARG A 26 -7.74 15.76 4.68
CA ARG A 26 -7.37 16.81 3.72
C ARG A 26 -5.97 16.58 3.13
N LEU A 27 -5.00 16.19 3.96
CA LEU A 27 -3.66 15.89 3.48
C LEU A 27 -3.68 14.65 2.56
N VAL A 28 -4.42 13.61 2.95
CA VAL A 28 -4.62 12.40 2.14
C VAL A 28 -5.31 12.71 0.81
N ASP A 29 -6.35 13.56 0.83
CA ASP A 29 -7.09 13.97 -0.37
C ASP A 29 -6.20 14.77 -1.33
N VAL A 30 -5.34 15.66 -0.81
CA VAL A 30 -4.35 16.39 -1.64
C VAL A 30 -3.39 15.43 -2.33
N VAL A 31 -2.89 14.41 -1.64
CA VAL A 31 -2.00 13.41 -2.24
C VAL A 31 -2.72 12.58 -3.30
N ILE A 32 -3.94 12.12 -3.01
CA ILE A 32 -4.72 11.26 -3.92
C ILE A 32 -5.30 12.03 -5.12
N ALA A 33 -5.45 13.34 -5.02
CA ALA A 33 -5.89 14.19 -6.13
C ALA A 33 -4.93 14.13 -7.33
N PHE A 34 -3.66 13.81 -7.11
CA PHE A 34 -2.69 13.60 -8.16
C PHE A 34 -2.55 12.11 -8.50
N PRO A 35 -2.42 11.75 -9.79
CA PRO A 35 -2.14 10.38 -10.18
C PRO A 35 -0.86 9.87 -9.50
N PHE A 36 -0.92 8.66 -8.92
CA PHE A 36 0.18 8.07 -8.14
C PHE A 36 1.53 8.11 -8.87
N LEU A 37 1.53 7.71 -10.14
CA LEU A 37 2.74 7.69 -10.98
C LEU A 37 3.35 9.09 -11.17
N VAL A 38 2.51 10.13 -11.31
CA VAL A 38 2.95 11.52 -11.50
C VAL A 38 3.67 12.04 -10.25
N LEU A 39 3.15 11.74 -9.06
CA LEU A 39 3.82 12.11 -7.81
C LEU A 39 5.15 11.38 -7.65
N VAL A 40 5.18 10.09 -7.98
CA VAL A 40 6.41 9.28 -7.87
C VAL A 40 7.51 9.84 -8.78
N ILE A 41 7.22 10.12 -10.04
CA ILE A 41 8.22 10.71 -10.96
C ILE A 41 8.66 12.11 -10.52
N ALA A 42 7.74 12.92 -9.97
CA ALA A 42 8.07 14.26 -9.48
C ALA A 42 9.02 14.20 -8.27
N ILE A 43 8.79 13.27 -7.35
CA ILE A 43 9.68 13.06 -6.19
C ILE A 43 11.04 12.52 -6.68
N LEU A 44 11.06 11.57 -7.61
CA LEU A 44 12.29 11.02 -8.18
C LEU A 44 13.12 12.08 -8.91
N ALA A 45 12.48 13.07 -9.54
CA ALA A 45 13.19 14.18 -10.18
C ALA A 45 13.98 15.04 -9.16
N VAL A 46 13.51 15.12 -7.91
CA VAL A 46 14.17 15.89 -6.83
C VAL A 46 15.18 15.02 -6.05
N VAL A 47 14.78 13.81 -5.67
CA VAL A 47 15.59 12.90 -4.83
C VAL A 47 16.68 12.20 -5.65
N GLY A 48 16.44 12.00 -6.94
CA GLY A 48 17.27 11.23 -7.85
C GLY A 48 16.74 9.81 -8.09
N PRO A 49 17.02 9.22 -9.28
CA PRO A 49 16.59 7.88 -9.63
C PRO A 49 17.35 6.78 -8.88
N GLY A 50 16.81 5.56 -8.90
CA GLY A 50 17.40 4.36 -8.27
C GLY A 50 16.62 3.83 -7.07
N LEU A 51 17.11 2.75 -6.44
CA LEU A 51 16.42 2.03 -5.36
C LEU A 51 16.00 2.95 -4.21
N LYS A 52 16.93 3.77 -3.70
CA LYS A 52 16.65 4.68 -2.57
C LYS A 52 15.58 5.71 -2.92
N GLY A 53 15.69 6.33 -4.09
CA GLY A 53 14.69 7.30 -4.58
C GLY A 53 13.31 6.65 -4.71
N MET A 54 13.25 5.45 -5.27
CA MET A 54 11.99 4.71 -5.43
C MET A 54 11.35 4.38 -4.08
N TYR A 55 12.12 3.89 -3.11
CA TYR A 55 11.61 3.63 -1.76
C TYR A 55 11.08 4.89 -1.09
N ILE A 56 11.78 6.01 -1.19
CA ILE A 56 11.35 7.29 -0.61
C ILE A 56 10.06 7.78 -1.28
N ALA A 57 9.99 7.73 -2.62
CA ALA A 57 8.82 8.17 -3.37
C ALA A 57 7.58 7.31 -3.04
N VAL A 58 7.72 5.98 -3.05
CA VAL A 58 6.63 5.07 -2.67
C VAL A 58 6.22 5.28 -1.21
N LEU A 59 7.18 5.49 -0.30
CA LEU A 59 6.87 5.74 1.11
C LEU A 59 6.13 7.06 1.32
N ALA A 60 6.50 8.11 0.59
CA ALA A 60 5.89 9.43 0.70
C ALA A 60 4.46 9.50 0.15
N VAL A 61 4.10 8.63 -0.79
CA VAL A 61 2.79 8.66 -1.46
C VAL A 61 1.89 7.51 -1.01
N GLY A 62 2.43 6.29 -0.92
CA GLY A 62 1.65 5.05 -0.72
C GLY A 62 0.90 4.97 0.60
N TRP A 63 1.37 5.65 1.65
CA TRP A 63 0.70 5.64 2.96
C TRP A 63 -0.71 6.23 2.92
N SER A 64 -1.01 7.11 1.95
CA SER A 64 -2.31 7.79 1.83
C SER A 64 -3.47 6.82 1.60
N MET A 65 -3.29 5.80 0.76
CA MET A 65 -4.31 4.79 0.47
C MET A 65 -4.60 3.89 1.69
N TYR A 66 -3.55 3.48 2.40
CA TYR A 66 -3.68 2.73 3.67
C TYR A 66 -4.38 3.56 4.75
N ALA A 67 -4.09 4.87 4.84
CA ALA A 67 -4.76 5.75 5.79
C ALA A 67 -6.26 5.88 5.51
N ARG A 68 -6.64 6.04 4.24
CA ARG A 68 -8.06 6.09 3.83
C ARG A 68 -8.79 4.78 4.13
N LEU A 69 -8.18 3.65 3.76
CA LEU A 69 -8.73 2.31 4.02
C LEU A 69 -8.94 2.08 5.51
N THR A 70 -7.89 2.32 6.30
CA THR A 70 -7.92 2.10 7.75
C THR A 70 -8.92 3.02 8.45
N ARG A 71 -9.08 4.28 8.00
CA ARG A 71 -10.10 5.19 8.56
C ARG A 71 -11.51 4.66 8.30
N ALA A 72 -11.80 4.17 7.10
CA ALA A 72 -13.10 3.58 6.79
C ALA A 72 -13.41 2.39 7.70
N GLU A 73 -12.43 1.50 7.91
CA GLU A 73 -12.57 0.35 8.80
C GLU A 73 -12.69 0.77 10.27
N MET A 74 -11.93 1.78 10.71
CA MET A 74 -11.96 2.25 12.08
C MET A 74 -13.30 2.88 12.45
N LEU A 75 -13.95 3.57 11.51
CA LEU A 75 -15.30 4.10 11.71
C LEU A 75 -16.31 2.98 12.02
N VAL A 76 -16.22 1.86 11.28
CA VAL A 76 -17.05 0.66 11.54
C VAL A 76 -16.64 -0.01 12.85
N LEU A 77 -15.33 -0.11 13.12
CA LEU A 77 -14.81 -0.81 14.29
C LEU A 77 -15.19 -0.12 15.60
N ARG A 78 -15.22 1.22 15.60
CA ARG A 78 -15.59 2.03 16.76
C ARG A 78 -17.02 1.75 17.24
N GLU A 79 -17.92 1.36 16.34
CA GLU A 79 -19.32 1.04 16.67
C GLU A 79 -19.52 -0.41 17.12
N GLN A 80 -18.46 -1.24 17.12
CA GLN A 80 -18.58 -2.63 17.56
C GLN A 80 -18.68 -2.76 19.09
N GLN A 81 -19.44 -3.76 19.53
CA GLN A 81 -19.76 -4.00 20.95
C GLN A 81 -18.51 -4.12 21.84
N PHE A 82 -17.42 -4.70 21.34
CA PHE A 82 -16.19 -4.84 22.13
C PHE A 82 -15.49 -3.49 22.37
N VAL A 83 -15.62 -2.52 21.47
CA VAL A 83 -15.08 -1.16 21.66
C VAL A 83 -15.96 -0.41 22.67
N LEU A 84 -17.28 -0.49 22.51
CA LEU A 84 -18.23 0.12 23.45
C LEU A 84 -18.08 -0.43 24.87
N ALA A 85 -17.85 -1.74 25.02
CA ALA A 85 -17.57 -2.37 26.31
C ALA A 85 -16.21 -1.95 26.89
N ALA A 86 -15.19 -1.74 26.05
CA ALA A 86 -13.91 -1.22 26.52
C ALA A 86 -14.02 0.23 27.01
N GLU A 87 -14.84 1.05 26.35
CA GLU A 87 -15.12 2.42 26.77
C GLU A 87 -15.91 2.48 28.08
N SER A 88 -16.88 1.59 28.29
CA SER A 88 -17.63 1.50 29.55
C SER A 88 -16.77 1.07 30.74
N LEU A 89 -15.69 0.31 30.47
CA LEU A 89 -14.66 -0.05 31.45
C LEU A 89 -13.63 1.06 31.70
N ALA A 90 -13.83 2.27 31.15
CA ALA A 90 -12.94 3.42 31.30
C ALA A 90 -11.48 3.17 30.88
N LEU A 91 -11.27 2.27 29.91
CA LEU A 91 -9.95 2.06 29.31
C LEU A 91 -9.48 3.33 28.59
N SER A 92 -8.17 3.59 28.65
CA SER A 92 -7.61 4.75 27.94
C SER A 92 -7.79 4.60 26.42
N ARG A 93 -8.18 5.68 25.76
CA ARG A 93 -8.37 5.75 24.29
C ARG A 93 -7.18 5.17 23.52
N TRP A 94 -5.95 5.49 23.93
CA TRP A 94 -4.73 4.97 23.32
C TRP A 94 -4.58 3.46 23.47
N ARG A 95 -4.99 2.89 24.62
CA ARG A 95 -4.97 1.44 24.82
C ARG A 95 -6.02 0.77 23.94
N ILE A 96 -7.20 1.35 23.78
CA ILE A 96 -8.23 0.86 22.86
C ILE A 96 -7.69 0.82 21.42
N ILE A 97 -7.09 1.92 20.96
CA ILE A 97 -6.53 2.01 19.61
C ILE A 97 -5.41 0.97 19.40
N PHE A 98 -4.33 1.03 20.18
CA PHE A 98 -3.13 0.22 19.87
C PHE A 98 -3.26 -1.25 20.26
N ARG A 99 -4.05 -1.59 21.29
CA ARG A 99 -4.18 -2.98 21.77
C ARG A 99 -5.35 -3.72 21.15
N HIS A 100 -6.43 -3.03 20.81
CA HIS A 100 -7.66 -3.67 20.33
C HIS A 100 -8.00 -3.31 18.89
N ALA A 101 -7.88 -2.04 18.49
CA ALA A 101 -8.25 -1.61 17.15
C ALA A 101 -7.19 -1.97 16.10
N VAL A 102 -5.95 -1.52 16.27
CA VAL A 102 -4.84 -1.71 15.32
C VAL A 102 -4.64 -3.18 14.94
N PRO A 103 -4.60 -4.15 15.88
CA PRO A 103 -4.47 -5.56 15.52
C PRO A 103 -5.62 -6.09 14.65
N ASN A 104 -6.82 -5.53 14.78
CA ASN A 104 -7.97 -5.93 13.97
C ASN A 104 -7.91 -5.27 12.57
N LEU A 105 -7.53 -3.99 12.51
CA LEU A 105 -7.34 -3.22 11.28
C LEU A 105 -6.21 -3.76 10.40
N LEU A 106 -5.18 -4.38 10.99
CA LEU A 106 -4.08 -4.96 10.22
C LEU A 106 -4.55 -6.10 9.30
N ARG A 107 -5.62 -6.83 9.65
CA ARG A 107 -6.07 -7.99 8.86
C ARG A 107 -6.45 -7.63 7.42
N PRO A 108 -7.44 -6.75 7.17
CA PRO A 108 -7.79 -6.33 5.82
C PRO A 108 -6.68 -5.50 5.15
N ASN A 109 -5.91 -4.73 5.91
CA ASN A 109 -4.80 -3.95 5.35
C ASN A 109 -3.64 -4.83 4.86
N ILE A 110 -3.36 -5.97 5.48
CA ILE A 110 -2.39 -6.95 4.98
C ILE A 110 -2.88 -7.53 3.64
N VAL A 111 -4.16 -7.86 3.54
CA VAL A 111 -4.75 -8.36 2.28
C VAL A 111 -4.63 -7.31 1.18
N PHE A 112 -4.95 -6.04 1.47
CA PHE A 112 -4.75 -4.95 0.53
C PHE A 112 -3.28 -4.77 0.14
N SER A 113 -2.35 -4.92 1.10
CA SER A 113 -0.92 -4.81 0.83
C SER A 113 -0.42 -5.84 -0.18
N MET A 114 -1.01 -7.04 -0.23
CA MET A 114 -0.66 -8.06 -1.22
C MET A 114 -0.94 -7.60 -2.64
N ALA A 115 -2.08 -6.96 -2.88
CA ALA A 115 -2.41 -6.35 -4.17
C ALA A 115 -1.51 -5.14 -4.47
N ASP A 116 -1.24 -4.31 -3.46
CA ASP A 116 -0.36 -3.15 -3.59
C ASP A 116 1.08 -3.56 -3.98
N PHE A 117 1.60 -4.68 -3.45
CA PHE A 117 2.90 -5.21 -3.84
C PHE A 117 2.98 -5.50 -5.35
N VAL A 118 1.93 -6.06 -5.95
CA VAL A 118 1.88 -6.33 -7.40
C VAL A 118 1.93 -5.03 -8.19
N LEU A 119 1.16 -4.03 -7.77
CA LEU A 119 1.15 -2.71 -8.40
C LEU A 119 2.52 -2.01 -8.28
N ASN A 120 3.21 -2.17 -7.15
CA ASN A 120 4.56 -1.61 -6.97
C ASN A 120 5.62 -2.30 -7.84
N ILE A 121 5.51 -3.59 -8.11
CA ILE A 121 6.38 -4.28 -9.08
C ILE A 121 6.17 -3.70 -10.48
N LEU A 122 4.92 -3.51 -10.90
CA LEU A 122 4.59 -2.93 -12.19
C LEU A 122 5.05 -1.46 -12.29
N LEU A 123 4.94 -0.71 -11.19
CA LEU A 123 5.48 0.64 -11.08
C LEU A 123 7.00 0.65 -11.25
N ALA A 124 7.72 -0.24 -10.55
CA ALA A 124 9.18 -0.33 -10.67
C ALA A 124 9.62 -0.64 -12.11
N ALA A 125 8.94 -1.59 -12.77
CA ALA A 125 9.17 -1.89 -14.18
C ALA A 125 8.89 -0.68 -15.09
N SER A 126 7.80 0.04 -14.85
CA SER A 126 7.45 1.25 -15.59
C SER A 126 8.50 2.36 -15.42
N LEU A 127 8.99 2.56 -14.19
CA LEU A 127 10.06 3.53 -13.90
C LEU A 127 11.39 3.12 -14.55
N SER A 128 11.70 1.82 -14.57
CA SER A 128 12.89 1.29 -15.24
C SER A 128 12.85 1.53 -16.75
N PHE A 129 11.68 1.29 -17.36
CA PHE A 129 11.44 1.61 -18.77
C PHE A 129 11.61 3.12 -19.06
N LEU A 130 11.21 3.98 -18.12
CA LEU A 130 11.40 5.44 -18.21
C LEU A 130 12.85 5.89 -17.89
N GLY A 131 13.77 4.97 -17.60
CA GLY A 131 15.17 5.29 -17.23
C GLY A 131 15.35 5.83 -15.81
N LEU A 132 14.28 5.82 -14.99
CA LEU A 132 14.26 6.27 -13.59
C LEU A 132 14.40 5.12 -12.59
N GLY A 133 14.45 3.88 -13.08
CA GLY A 133 14.53 2.68 -12.28
C GLY A 133 15.91 2.37 -11.73
N VAL A 134 16.07 1.13 -11.29
CA VAL A 134 17.28 0.63 -10.66
C VAL A 134 18.35 0.37 -11.72
N ARG A 135 19.57 0.87 -11.50
CA ARG A 135 20.71 0.61 -12.39
C ARG A 135 21.43 -0.68 -11.99
N PRO A 136 22.05 -1.42 -12.93
CA PRO A 136 22.94 -2.55 -12.63
C PRO A 136 24.03 -2.11 -11.62
N PRO A 137 24.47 -2.94 -10.65
CA PRO A 137 24.48 -4.42 -10.59
C PRO A 137 23.34 -5.07 -9.78
N THR A 138 22.40 -4.31 -9.21
CA THR A 138 21.32 -4.88 -8.40
C THR A 138 20.23 -5.47 -9.30
N ALA A 139 19.98 -6.78 -9.16
CA ALA A 139 18.95 -7.47 -9.91
C ALA A 139 17.55 -7.02 -9.49
N GLU A 140 16.79 -6.47 -10.42
CA GLU A 140 15.40 -6.04 -10.26
C GLU A 140 14.60 -6.54 -11.45
N TRP A 141 13.48 -7.22 -11.22
CA TRP A 141 12.75 -7.93 -12.28
C TRP A 141 12.23 -6.98 -13.37
N GLY A 142 11.80 -5.78 -13.02
CA GLY A 142 11.39 -4.74 -13.97
C GLY A 142 12.53 -4.25 -14.87
N ALA A 143 13.71 -4.00 -14.30
CA ALA A 143 14.91 -3.67 -15.03
C ALA A 143 15.38 -4.80 -15.96
N MET A 144 15.25 -6.07 -15.53
CA MET A 144 15.55 -7.22 -16.40
C MET A 144 14.62 -7.29 -17.61
N VAL A 145 13.33 -7.01 -17.44
CA VAL A 145 12.37 -6.91 -18.56
C VAL A 145 12.74 -5.76 -19.50
N ALA A 146 13.09 -4.58 -18.95
CA ALA A 146 13.46 -3.42 -19.75
C ALA A 146 14.75 -3.65 -20.57
N GLU A 147 15.78 -4.25 -19.96
CA GLU A 147 17.05 -4.55 -20.64
C GLU A 147 16.90 -5.65 -21.69
N GLY A 148 16.08 -6.67 -21.39
CA GLY A 148 15.81 -7.79 -22.30
C GLY A 148 15.16 -7.39 -23.62
N GLN A 149 14.53 -6.21 -23.72
CA GLN A 149 13.90 -5.71 -24.95
C GLN A 149 14.89 -5.62 -26.11
N ASN A 150 16.13 -5.20 -25.85
CA ASN A 150 17.17 -5.08 -26.87
C ASN A 150 17.62 -6.45 -27.41
N PHE A 151 17.35 -7.52 -26.66
CA PHE A 151 17.75 -8.89 -26.99
C PHE A 151 16.56 -9.78 -27.35
N LEU A 152 15.37 -9.22 -27.62
CA LEU A 152 14.17 -10.03 -27.89
C LEU A 152 14.35 -11.05 -29.02
N LEU A 153 15.07 -10.67 -30.08
CA LEU A 153 15.31 -11.54 -31.24
C LEU A 153 16.38 -12.62 -30.96
N ASN A 154 17.26 -12.42 -29.99
CA ASN A 154 18.41 -13.30 -29.71
C ASN A 154 18.26 -14.11 -28.41
N ALA A 155 17.60 -13.54 -27.41
CA ALA A 155 17.46 -14.05 -26.04
C ALA A 155 16.10 -13.64 -25.44
N TRP A 156 15.01 -14.04 -26.11
CA TRP A 156 13.63 -13.76 -25.73
C TRP A 156 13.29 -14.10 -24.26
N TRP A 157 13.93 -15.13 -23.72
CA TRP A 157 13.76 -15.59 -22.33
C TRP A 157 14.12 -14.53 -21.29
N SER A 158 15.04 -13.60 -21.61
CA SER A 158 15.49 -12.56 -20.68
C SER A 158 14.36 -11.56 -20.35
N THR A 159 13.40 -11.40 -21.26
CA THR A 159 12.23 -10.53 -21.07
C THR A 159 11.02 -11.31 -20.56
N THR A 160 10.76 -12.50 -21.12
CA THR A 160 9.54 -13.27 -20.80
C THR A 160 9.58 -13.96 -19.45
N LEU A 161 10.73 -14.47 -19.00
CA LEU A 161 10.82 -15.17 -17.71
C LEU A 161 10.54 -14.25 -16.51
N PRO A 162 11.17 -13.07 -16.37
CA PRO A 162 10.86 -12.19 -15.24
C PRO A 162 9.42 -11.67 -15.28
N GLY A 163 8.87 -11.46 -16.48
CA GLY A 163 7.47 -11.10 -16.67
C GLY A 163 6.50 -12.19 -16.19
N LEU A 164 6.72 -13.44 -16.60
CA LEU A 164 5.93 -14.59 -16.15
C LEU A 164 6.02 -14.81 -14.64
N VAL A 165 7.22 -14.71 -14.07
CA VAL A 165 7.42 -14.80 -12.62
C VAL A 165 6.62 -13.72 -11.89
N SER A 166 6.62 -12.48 -12.41
CA SER A 166 5.85 -11.38 -11.82
C SER A 166 4.34 -11.67 -11.85
N VAL A 167 3.82 -12.24 -12.94
CA VAL A 167 2.40 -12.65 -13.05
C VAL A 167 2.09 -13.78 -12.05
N ILE A 168 2.93 -14.81 -11.98
CA ILE A 168 2.75 -15.94 -11.06
C ILE A 168 2.75 -15.47 -9.61
N VAL A 169 3.70 -14.61 -9.25
CA VAL A 169 3.80 -14.01 -7.91
C VAL A 169 2.55 -13.17 -7.62
N GLY A 170 2.07 -12.38 -8.59
CA GLY A 170 0.87 -11.58 -8.41
C GLY A 170 -0.39 -12.42 -8.20
N ILE A 171 -0.57 -13.49 -8.97
CA ILE A 171 -1.69 -14.43 -8.79
C ILE A 171 -1.56 -15.16 -7.45
N GLY A 172 -0.37 -15.62 -7.07
CA GLY A 172 -0.14 -16.34 -5.82
C GLY A 172 -0.34 -15.48 -4.57
N LEU A 173 -0.06 -14.18 -4.65
CA LEU A 173 -0.32 -13.21 -3.58
C LEU A 173 -1.78 -12.76 -3.53
N SER A 174 -2.52 -12.84 -4.63
CA SER A 174 -3.93 -12.47 -4.64
C SER A 174 -4.73 -13.40 -3.72
N PRO A 175 -5.47 -12.87 -2.73
CA PRO A 175 -6.36 -13.70 -1.93
C PRO A 175 -7.40 -14.38 -2.84
N PRO A 176 -7.79 -15.64 -2.55
CA PRO A 176 -8.86 -16.29 -3.29
C PRO A 176 -10.14 -15.46 -3.16
N SER A 177 -10.75 -15.12 -4.30
CA SER A 177 -11.89 -14.21 -4.44
C SER A 177 -13.21 -14.70 -3.83
N GLU A 178 -13.17 -15.77 -3.04
CA GLU A 178 -14.34 -16.44 -2.48
C GLU A 178 -14.19 -16.62 -0.97
N PHE A 179 -14.51 -15.57 -0.22
CA PHE A 179 -15.02 -15.76 1.14
C PHE A 179 -16.55 -15.66 1.09
N PRO A 180 -17.30 -16.74 1.37
CA PRO A 180 -18.75 -16.70 1.35
C PRO A 180 -19.24 -15.69 2.39
N LYS A 181 -19.97 -14.67 1.92
CA LYS A 181 -20.69 -13.68 2.74
C LYS A 181 -21.92 -14.29 3.43
N GLY A 182 -21.76 -15.44 4.10
CA GLY A 182 -22.87 -16.30 4.53
C GLY A 182 -22.96 -16.56 6.04
N ALA A 183 -22.39 -15.72 6.91
CA ALA A 183 -22.44 -15.94 8.36
C ALA A 183 -22.70 -14.66 9.16
N CYS A 184 -23.73 -13.90 8.80
CA CYS A 184 -24.28 -12.83 9.64
C CYS A 184 -25.81 -12.77 9.50
N THR A 185 -26.49 -13.84 9.91
CA THR A 185 -27.86 -13.78 10.44
C THR A 185 -27.97 -14.78 11.58
N ARG A 186 -27.67 -14.33 12.79
CA ARG A 186 -28.24 -14.84 14.03
C ARG A 186 -28.41 -13.67 14.97
#